data_AF-A0A6N3CVD4-F1
#
_entry.id   AF-A0A6N3CVD4-F1
#
_cell.length_a   1.000
_cell.length_b   1.000
_cell.length_c   1.000
_cell.angle_alpha   90.00
_cell.angle_beta   90.00
_cell.angle_gamma   90.00
#
_symmetry.space_group_name_H-M   'P 1'
#
loop_
_entity.id
_entity.type
_entity.pdbx_description
1 polymer ?
#
loop_
_entity_poly.entity_id
_entity_poly.type
_entity_poly.pdbx_seq_one_letter_code
_entity_poly.pdbx_strand_id
1 'polypeptide(L)'
;MPHVNNDDVLTALEQMNSLVKKGGYLYLDTRNWEKILNEKRRFYLYNPVFAKKCRVNLVQVWDYSSEDTITFNLLYTFEKENQIVQREIFEEKYYPIKKEMILSKLKMMGYTNISVYCFPSYFKMPEFELVDWYCIMAKKND
;
A
#
# COMPACT_ATOMS: atom_id res chain seq x y z
N MET A 1 -0.39 5.28 3.42
CA MET A 1 0.02 6.40 2.55
C MET A 1 -0.87 6.65 1.33
N PRO A 2 -1.45 5.67 0.61
CA PRO A 2 -2.08 5.96 -0.68
C PRO A 2 -3.54 6.44 -0.59
N HIS A 3 -4.06 6.75 0.61
CA HIS A 3 -5.40 7.33 0.78
C HIS A 3 -5.44 8.86 0.54
N VAL A 4 -4.26 9.46 0.34
CA VAL A 4 -4.10 10.88 -0.02
C VAL A 4 -3.41 10.94 -1.38
N ASN A 5 -3.54 12.07 -2.08
CA ASN A 5 -2.88 12.25 -3.37
C ASN A 5 -1.35 12.23 -3.22
N ASN A 6 -0.64 12.08 -4.34
CA ASN A 6 0.81 11.94 -4.31
C ASN A 6 1.51 13.18 -3.73
N ASP A 7 0.99 14.39 -3.96
CA ASP A 7 1.58 15.64 -3.41
C ASP A 7 1.49 15.71 -1.89
N ASP A 8 0.39 15.23 -1.31
CA ASP A 8 0.21 15.11 0.13
C ASP A 8 1.18 14.09 0.73
N VAL A 9 1.45 12.97 0.03
CA VAL A 9 2.48 12.01 0.45
C VAL A 9 3.86 12.66 0.46
N LEU A 10 4.19 13.43 -0.59
CA LEU A 10 5.48 14.13 -0.67
C LEU A 10 5.61 15.22 0.41
N THR A 11 4.52 15.92 0.73
CA THR A 11 4.45 16.91 1.80
C THR A 11 4.63 16.23 3.17
N ALA A 12 3.99 15.08 3.39
CA ALA A 12 4.18 14.31 4.61
C ALA A 12 5.64 13.85 4.77
N LEU A 13 6.32 13.44 3.69
CA LEU A 13 7.75 13.09 3.73
C LEU A 13 8.63 14.28 4.15
N GLU A 14 8.32 15.50 3.71
CA GLU A 14 9.03 16.71 4.16
C GLU A 14 8.81 17.00 5.64
N GLN A 15 7.58 16.86 6.11
CA GLN A 15 7.23 17.03 7.52
C GLN A 15 7.93 15.98 8.38
N MET A 16 7.94 14.72 7.95
CA MET A 16 8.71 13.65 8.62
C MET A 16 10.20 13.98 8.65
N ASN A 17 10.77 14.46 7.54
CA ASN A 17 12.17 14.86 7.47
C ASN A 17 12.54 15.96 8.49
N SER A 18 11.64 16.89 8.79
CA SER A 18 11.87 17.94 9.79
C SER A 18 12.10 17.40 11.20
N LEU A 19 11.57 16.20 11.47
CA LEU A 19 11.66 15.51 12.77
C LEU A 19 12.86 14.55 12.85
N VAL A 20 13.49 14.22 11.72
CA VAL A 20 14.65 13.33 11.68
C VAL A 20 15.92 14.12 11.96
N LYS A 21 16.62 13.76 13.03
CA LYS A 21 17.95 14.29 13.35
C LYS A 21 18.99 13.91 12.30
N LYS A 22 20.08 14.69 12.22
CA LYS A 22 21.29 14.35 11.45
C LYS A 22 21.77 12.94 11.82
N GLY A 23 22.14 12.16 10.80
CA GLY A 23 22.51 10.76 10.93
C GLY A 23 21.35 9.80 11.25
N GLY A 24 20.13 10.30 11.42
CA GLY A 24 18.92 9.50 11.65
C GLY A 24 18.38 8.84 10.38
N TYR A 25 17.29 8.09 10.51
CA TYR A 25 16.70 7.32 9.41
C TYR A 25 15.22 7.65 9.21
N LEU A 26 14.81 7.65 7.95
CA LEU A 26 13.41 7.46 7.57
C LEU A 26 13.23 6.01 7.10
N TYR A 27 12.14 5.41 7.57
CA TYR A 27 11.65 4.12 7.12
C TYR A 27 10.20 4.26 6.71
N LEU A 28 9.85 3.69 5.55
CA LEU A 28 8.47 3.59 5.11
C LEU A 28 8.24 2.29 4.33
N ASP A 29 7.07 1.72 4.47
CA ASP A 29 6.60 0.60 3.66
C ASP A 29 5.38 1.00 2.83
N THR A 30 5.23 0.35 1.67
CA THR A 30 4.09 0.54 0.79
C THR A 30 3.86 -0.72 -0.05
N ARG A 31 2.64 -0.85 -0.56
CA ARG A 31 2.34 -1.78 -1.65
C ARG A 31 3.18 -1.46 -2.86
N ASN A 32 3.49 -2.49 -3.63
CA ASN A 32 4.09 -2.35 -4.96
C ASN A 32 3.03 -1.91 -5.97
N TRP A 33 2.87 -0.59 -6.09
CA TRP A 33 1.91 0.02 -7.01
C TRP A 33 2.26 -0.24 -8.46
N GLU A 34 3.55 -0.34 -8.80
CA GLU A 34 4.00 -0.70 -10.14
C GLU A 34 3.50 -2.09 -10.55
N LYS A 35 3.65 -3.08 -9.67
CA LYS A 35 3.10 -4.43 -9.91
C LYS A 35 1.58 -4.40 -10.07
N ILE A 36 0.87 -3.73 -9.15
CA ILE A 36 -0.60 -3.65 -9.16
C ILE A 36 -1.10 -2.99 -10.45
N LEU A 37 -0.45 -1.92 -10.90
CA LEU A 37 -0.81 -1.19 -12.11
C LEU A 37 -0.43 -1.92 -13.40
N ASN A 38 0.60 -2.77 -13.36
CA ASN A 38 0.99 -3.61 -14.49
C ASN A 38 0.05 -4.82 -14.66
N GLU A 39 -0.25 -5.53 -13.56
CA GLU A 39 -1.09 -6.73 -13.61
C GLU A 39 -2.58 -6.41 -13.80
N LYS A 40 -3.03 -5.25 -13.28
CA LYS A 40 -4.43 -4.80 -13.30
C LYS A 40 -5.44 -5.87 -12.87
N ARG A 41 -5.05 -6.72 -11.91
CA ARG A 41 -5.93 -7.76 -11.38
C ARG A 41 -7.13 -7.11 -10.70
N ARG A 42 -8.32 -7.40 -11.24
CA ARG A 42 -9.57 -6.78 -10.80
C ARG A 42 -10.26 -7.53 -9.66
N PHE A 43 -10.25 -8.85 -9.67
CA PHE A 43 -11.02 -9.66 -8.72
C PHE A 43 -10.12 -10.38 -7.71
N TYR A 44 -10.41 -10.17 -6.43
CA TYR A 44 -9.74 -10.84 -5.31
C TYR A 44 -10.77 -11.58 -4.48
N LEU A 45 -10.50 -12.87 -4.29
CA LEU A 45 -11.33 -13.79 -3.53
C LEU A 45 -10.57 -14.23 -2.30
N TYR A 46 -11.29 -14.35 -1.20
CA TYR A 46 -10.73 -14.76 0.07
C TYR A 46 -11.50 -15.98 0.59
N ASN A 47 -10.78 -16.85 1.30
CA ASN A 47 -11.44 -17.91 2.04
C ASN A 47 -12.35 -17.29 3.10
N PRO A 48 -13.54 -17.86 3.34
CA PRO A 48 -14.45 -17.36 4.35
C PRO A 48 -13.83 -17.46 5.75
N VAL A 49 -14.19 -16.51 6.61
CA VAL A 49 -13.82 -16.52 8.03
C VAL A 49 -15.07 -16.68 8.89
N PHE A 50 -14.97 -17.38 10.02
CA PHE A 50 -16.10 -17.56 10.94
C PHE A 50 -15.97 -16.59 12.11
N ALA A 51 -16.95 -15.70 12.26
CA ALA A 51 -16.98 -14.68 13.31
C ALA A 51 -18.39 -14.57 13.89
N LYS A 52 -18.51 -14.55 15.23
CA LYS A 52 -19.79 -14.34 15.95
C LYS A 52 -20.96 -15.22 15.45
N LYS A 53 -20.70 -16.51 15.15
CA LYS A 53 -21.65 -17.49 14.58
C LYS A 53 -22.09 -17.22 13.12
N CYS A 54 -21.45 -16.29 12.43
CA CYS A 54 -21.65 -16.06 11.00
C CYS A 54 -20.44 -16.55 10.21
N ARG A 55 -20.70 -17.09 9.02
CA ARG A 55 -19.67 -17.22 7.97
C ARG A 55 -19.58 -15.86 7.27
N VAL A 56 -18.41 -15.25 7.31
CA VAL A 56 -18.14 -13.96 6.69
C VAL A 56 -17.36 -14.20 5.41
N ASN A 57 -17.90 -13.76 4.28
CA ASN A 57 -17.22 -13.81 2.99
C ASN A 57 -16.79 -12.39 2.62
N LEU A 58 -15.62 -12.27 2.00
CA LEU A 58 -15.09 -11.01 1.46
C LEU A 58 -14.77 -11.22 -0.02
N VAL A 59 -15.31 -10.33 -0.86
CA VAL A 59 -14.88 -10.15 -2.24
C VAL A 59 -14.35 -8.74 -2.38
N GLN A 60 -13.19 -8.58 -3.01
CA GLN A 60 -12.73 -7.25 -3.42
C GLN A 60 -12.71 -7.13 -4.94
N VAL A 61 -13.19 -6.00 -5.43
CA VAL A 61 -13.16 -5.61 -6.85
C VAL A 61 -12.41 -4.30 -6.97
N TRP A 62 -11.31 -4.29 -7.71
CA TRP A 62 -10.48 -3.10 -7.89
C TRP A 62 -10.77 -2.48 -9.26
N ASP A 63 -11.34 -1.28 -9.25
CA ASP A 63 -11.64 -0.53 -10.46
C ASP A 63 -10.51 0.47 -10.73
N TYR A 64 -9.87 0.29 -11.88
CA TYR A 64 -8.80 1.14 -12.39
C TYR A 64 -9.43 2.26 -13.21
N SER A 65 -9.88 3.32 -12.55
CA SER A 65 -10.73 4.38 -13.11
C SER A 65 -9.96 5.41 -13.95
N SER A 66 -8.68 5.63 -13.64
CA SER A 66 -7.74 6.49 -14.39
C SER A 66 -6.30 6.02 -14.16
N GLU A 67 -5.30 6.62 -14.84
CA GLU A 67 -3.88 6.29 -14.59
C GLU A 67 -3.44 6.56 -13.13
N ASP A 68 -4.12 7.50 -12.46
CA ASP A 68 -3.68 8.04 -11.18
C ASP A 68 -4.46 7.54 -9.98
N THR A 69 -5.56 6.80 -10.19
CA THR A 69 -6.40 6.34 -9.08
C THR A 69 -6.95 4.94 -9.28
N ILE A 70 -7.08 4.21 -8.18
CA ILE A 70 -7.73 2.89 -8.14
C ILE A 70 -8.76 2.93 -7.02
N THR A 71 -9.97 2.46 -7.29
CA THR A 71 -11.01 2.29 -6.27
C THR A 71 -11.07 0.83 -5.86
N PHE A 72 -10.86 0.54 -4.59
CA PHE A 72 -11.04 -0.80 -4.03
C PHE A 72 -12.46 -0.88 -3.49
N ASN A 73 -13.29 -1.71 -4.11
CA ASN A 73 -14.62 -2.04 -3.62
C ASN A 73 -14.51 -3.30 -2.76
N LEU A 74 -14.91 -3.23 -1.50
CA LEU A 74 -14.93 -4.36 -0.57
C LEU A 74 -16.38 -4.72 -0.28
N LEU A 75 -16.79 -5.93 -0.67
CA LEU A 75 -18.10 -6.49 -0.35
C LEU A 75 -17.93 -7.57 0.72
N TYR A 76 -18.46 -7.29 1.91
CA TYR A 76 -18.64 -8.27 2.96
C TYR A 76 -20.06 -8.82 2.92
N THR A 77 -20.18 -10.14 3.02
CA THR A 77 -21.46 -10.80 3.27
C THR A 77 -21.36 -11.65 4.52
N PHE A 78 -22.37 -11.53 5.39
CA PHE A 78 -22.49 -12.32 6.60
C PHE A 78 -23.60 -13.33 6.41
N GLU A 79 -23.25 -14.59 6.55
CA GLU A 79 -24.11 -15.73 6.28
C GLU A 79 -24.38 -16.50 7.56
N LYS A 80 -25.65 -16.84 7.78
CA LYS A 80 -26.12 -17.73 8.84
C LYS A 80 -27.14 -18.68 8.24
N GLU A 81 -27.03 -19.98 8.56
CA GLU A 81 -27.95 -21.01 8.05
C GLU A 81 -28.08 -20.98 6.51
N ASN A 82 -26.95 -20.77 5.81
CA ASN A 82 -26.85 -20.65 4.35
C ASN A 82 -27.65 -19.48 3.74
N GLN A 83 -28.01 -18.47 4.54
CA GLN A 83 -28.66 -17.24 4.09
C GLN A 83 -27.79 -16.04 4.39
N ILE A 84 -27.67 -15.11 3.43
CA ILE A 84 -27.01 -13.83 3.66
C ILE A 84 -27.94 -12.96 4.50
N VAL A 85 -27.55 -12.72 5.75
CA VAL A 85 -28.33 -11.93 6.72
C VAL A 85 -27.90 -10.47 6.77
N GLN A 86 -26.70 -10.15 6.30
CA GLN A 86 -26.16 -8.80 6.26
C GLN A 86 -25.15 -8.64 5.13
N ARG A 87 -25.10 -7.44 4.57
CA ARG A 87 -24.14 -7.02 3.54
C ARG A 87 -23.54 -5.69 3.94
N GLU A 88 -22.23 -5.56 3.79
CA GLU A 88 -21.52 -4.30 3.99
C GLU A 88 -20.67 -4.03 2.75
N ILE A 89 -20.72 -2.79 2.27
CA ILE A 89 -19.98 -2.34 1.10
C ILE A 89 -19.12 -1.16 1.54
N PHE A 90 -17.83 -1.24 1.24
CA PHE A 90 -16.87 -0.17 1.45
C PHE A 90 -16.19 0.16 0.13
N GLU A 91 -15.94 1.44 -0.11
CA GLU A 91 -15.19 1.92 -1.25
C GLU A 91 -14.01 2.73 -0.74
N GLU A 92 -12.81 2.32 -1.14
CA GLU A 92 -11.56 2.96 -0.73
C GLU A 92 -10.82 3.43 -1.98
N LYS A 93 -10.68 4.75 -2.12
CA LYS A 93 -9.94 5.35 -3.22
C LYS A 93 -8.45 5.46 -2.86
N TYR A 94 -7.61 4.94 -3.74
CA TYR A 94 -6.17 4.99 -3.61
C TYR A 94 -5.51 5.77 -4.76
N TYR A 95 -4.40 6.41 -4.42
CA TYR A 95 -3.49 7.12 -5.33
C TYR A 95 -2.17 6.35 -5.38
N PRO A 96 -1.92 5.58 -6.47
CA PRO A 96 -0.72 4.75 -6.58
C PRO A 96 0.54 5.61 -6.76
N ILE A 97 1.24 5.88 -5.65
CA ILE A 97 2.52 6.58 -5.70
C ILE A 97 3.60 5.67 -6.28
N LYS A 98 4.33 6.17 -7.29
CA LYS A 98 5.46 5.46 -7.88
C LYS A 98 6.65 5.48 -6.92
N LYS A 99 7.35 4.35 -6.79
CA LYS A 99 8.60 4.22 -6.04
C LYS A 99 9.59 5.32 -6.37
N GLU A 100 9.77 5.62 -7.65
CA GLU A 100 10.76 6.63 -8.08
C GLU A 100 10.42 8.05 -7.57
N MET A 101 9.13 8.38 -7.40
CA MET A 101 8.74 9.66 -6.81
C MET A 101 9.20 9.77 -5.36
N ILE A 102 9.05 8.70 -4.59
CA ILE A 102 9.52 8.62 -3.20
C ILE A 102 11.05 8.72 -3.16
N LEU A 103 11.75 7.92 -3.97
CA LEU A 103 13.22 7.90 -3.99
C LEU A 103 13.80 9.25 -4.41
N SER A 104 13.22 9.88 -5.43
CA SER A 104 13.61 11.22 -5.88
C SER A 104 13.42 12.25 -4.78
N LYS A 105 12.27 12.23 -4.08
CA LYS A 105 12.03 13.16 -2.96
C LYS A 105 13.02 12.98 -1.82
N LEU A 106 13.33 11.75 -1.43
CA LEU A 106 14.34 11.47 -0.40
C LEU A 106 15.73 12.01 -0.80
N LYS A 107 16.14 11.79 -2.05
CA LYS A 107 17.40 12.35 -2.58
C LYS A 107 17.41 13.89 -2.54
N MET A 108 16.32 14.54 -2.96
CA MET A 108 16.19 16.00 -2.90
C MET A 108 16.29 16.55 -1.48
N MET A 109 15.81 15.81 -0.48
CA MET A 109 15.92 16.18 0.93
C MET A 109 17.30 15.87 1.55
N GLY A 110 18.26 15.37 0.77
CA GLY A 110 19.62 15.10 1.22
C GLY A 110 19.80 13.77 1.95
N TYR A 111 18.88 12.82 1.77
CA TYR A 111 19.09 11.46 2.27
C TYR A 111 20.10 10.70 1.41
N THR A 112 20.91 9.89 2.07
CA THR A 112 21.88 8.97 1.48
C THR A 112 21.64 7.54 1.96
N ASN A 113 22.42 6.58 1.44
CA ASN A 113 22.29 5.15 1.75
C ASN A 113 20.86 4.62 1.59
N ILE A 114 20.15 5.11 0.58
CA ILE A 114 18.76 4.74 0.33
C ILE A 114 18.72 3.30 -0.19
N SER A 115 18.03 2.44 0.53
CA SER A 115 17.94 1.00 0.25
C SER A 115 16.48 0.57 0.19
N VAL A 116 16.18 -0.34 -0.74
CA VAL A 116 14.84 -0.92 -0.93
C VAL A 116 14.88 -2.39 -0.52
N TYR A 117 13.93 -2.80 0.33
CA TYR A 117 13.84 -4.17 0.87
C TYR A 117 12.46 -4.77 0.59
N CYS A 118 12.36 -6.09 0.61
CA CYS A 118 11.07 -6.77 0.66
C CYS A 118 10.37 -6.40 1.98
N PHE A 119 9.05 -6.41 2.03
CA PHE A 119 8.33 -6.35 3.31
C PHE A 119 7.81 -7.74 3.68
N PRO A 120 8.06 -8.23 4.91
CA PRO A 120 8.97 -7.69 5.93
C PRO A 120 10.46 -7.63 5.53
N SER A 121 11.20 -6.64 6.06
CA SER A 121 12.58 -6.29 5.66
C SER A 121 13.66 -7.34 5.94
N TYR A 122 13.36 -8.36 6.75
CA TYR A 122 14.28 -9.47 7.00
C TYR A 122 14.26 -10.53 5.89
N PHE A 123 13.27 -10.52 5.00
CA PHE A 123 13.25 -11.42 3.85
C PHE A 123 14.20 -10.93 2.75
N LYS A 124 14.85 -11.89 2.07
CA LYS A 124 15.63 -11.58 0.87
C LYS A 124 14.69 -11.05 -0.21
N MET A 125 15.09 -9.94 -0.83
CA MET A 125 14.37 -9.34 -1.95
C MET A 125 14.45 -10.26 -3.18
N PRO A 126 13.32 -10.79 -3.70
CA PRO A 126 13.28 -11.38 -5.04
C PRO A 126 13.30 -10.26 -6.10
N GLU A 127 13.02 -10.57 -7.36
CA GLU A 127 12.79 -9.52 -8.36
C GLU A 127 11.67 -8.58 -7.91
N PHE A 128 11.88 -7.28 -8.05
CA PHE A 128 11.00 -6.25 -7.49
C PHE A 128 9.56 -6.41 -8.01
N GLU A 129 9.40 -6.77 -9.27
CA GLU A 129 8.14 -6.96 -9.97
C GLU A 129 7.30 -8.10 -9.36
N LEU A 130 7.91 -9.02 -8.63
CA LEU A 130 7.22 -10.14 -7.98
C LEU A 130 6.73 -9.79 -6.57
N VAL A 131 7.22 -8.71 -5.99
CA VAL A 131 6.98 -8.34 -4.59
C VAL A 131 5.65 -7.60 -4.44
N ASP A 132 4.83 -7.99 -3.46
CA ASP A 132 3.56 -7.31 -3.18
C ASP A 132 3.73 -6.03 -2.34
N TRP A 133 4.73 -6.02 -1.45
CA TRP A 133 5.03 -4.92 -0.53
C TRP A 133 6.53 -4.76 -0.36
N TYR A 134 7.00 -3.52 -0.33
CA TYR A 134 8.41 -3.21 -0.15
C TYR A 134 8.61 -2.11 0.89
N CYS A 135 9.82 -2.03 1.42
CA CYS A 135 10.26 -1.00 2.35
C CYS A 135 11.33 -0.13 1.72
N ILE A 136 11.36 1.15 2.08
CA ILE A 136 12.47 2.05 1.80
C ILE A 136 13.05 2.48 3.15
N MET A 137 14.36 2.34 3.27
CA MET A 137 15.13 2.89 4.40
C MET A 137 16.17 3.86 3.87
N ALA A 138 16.23 5.06 4.44
CA ALA A 138 17.09 6.14 3.99
C ALA A 138 17.74 6.82 5.20
N LYS A 139 19.06 7.08 5.12
CA LYS A 139 19.81 7.77 6.18
C LYS A 139 19.89 9.26 5.86
N LYS A 140 19.55 10.13 6.82
CA LYS A 140 19.76 11.57 6.68
C LYS A 140 21.25 11.86 6.81
N ASN A 141 21.79 12.68 5.92
CA ASN A 141 23.17 13.13 6.03
C ASN A 141 23.45 13.80 7.38
N ASP A 142 24.72 13.73 7.78
CA ASP A 142 25.23 14.36 9.00
C ASP A 142 25.28 15.89 8.90
#